data_AF-A0A927JLT3-F1
#
_entry.id   AF-A0A927JLT3-F1
#
_cell.length_a   1.000
_cell.length_b   1.000
_cell.length_c   1.000
_cell.angle_alpha   90.00
_cell.angle_beta   90.00
_cell.angle_gamma   90.00
#
_symmetry.space_group_name_H-M   'P 1'
#
loop_
_entity.id
_entity.type
_entity.pdbx_description
1 polymer ?
#
loop_
_entity_poly.entity_id
_entity_poly.type
_entity_poly.pdbx_seq_one_letter_code
_entity_poly.pdbx_strand_id
1 'polypeptide(L)' 'MTIEGNEQYYARRVEQELGLASATLDPAAKAIHLNLAARYATLRERAVRLMRDPSTV' A
#
# COMPACT_ATOMS: atom_id res chain seq x y z
N MET A 1 2.55 2.96 -16.80
CA MET A 1 2.38 2.02 -15.67
C MET A 1 0.96 1.50 -15.74
N THR A 2 0.75 0.20 -15.92
CA THR A 2 -0.60 -0.39 -15.98
C THR A 2 -1.20 -0.48 -14.58
N ILE A 3 -2.52 -0.51 -14.47
CA ILE A 3 -3.21 -0.62 -13.16
C ILE A 3 -2.80 -1.93 -12.46
N GLU A 4 -2.57 -3.01 -13.21
CA GLU A 4 -2.05 -4.30 -12.70
C GLU A 4 -0.65 -4.15 -12.08
N GLY A 5 0.21 -3.34 -12.68
CA GLY A 5 1.48 -2.94 -12.09
C GLY A 5 1.31 -2.10 -10.82
N ASN A 6 0.25 -1.29 -10.73
CA ASN A 6 -0.03 -0.47 -9.53
C ASN A 6 -0.46 -1.33 -8.35
N GLU A 7 -1.34 -2.31 -8.54
CA GLU A 7 -1.81 -3.20 -7.45
C GLU A 7 -0.66 -3.99 -6.83
N GLN A 8 0.15 -4.65 -7.65
CA GLN A 8 1.29 -5.44 -7.17
C GLN A 8 2.36 -4.56 -6.52
N TYR A 9 2.58 -3.35 -7.08
CA TYR A 9 3.49 -2.38 -6.48
C TYR A 9 3.02 -1.98 -5.08
N TYR A 10 1.75 -1.62 -4.91
CA TYR A 10 1.21 -1.23 -3.62
C TYR A 10 1.21 -2.41 -2.63
N ALA A 11 0.89 -3.63 -3.07
CA ALA A 11 0.98 -4.84 -2.23
C ALA A 11 2.38 -5.03 -1.65
N ARG A 12 3.42 -4.99 -2.50
CA ARG A 12 4.82 -5.11 -2.05
C ARG A 12 5.22 -4.01 -1.06
N ARG A 13 4.76 -2.78 -1.28
CA ARG A 13 5.03 -1.66 -0.38
C ARG A 13 4.34 -1.84 0.97
N VAL A 14 3.11 -2.35 1.01
CA VAL A 14 2.44 -2.67 2.29
C VAL A 14 3.26 -3.68 3.10
N GLU A 15 3.65 -4.79 2.49
CA GLU A 15 4.44 -5.83 3.17
C GLU A 15 5.79 -5.30 3.67
N GLN A 16 6.48 -4.50 2.85
CA GLN A 16 7.74 -3.87 3.24
C GLN A 16 7.59 -2.95 4.45
N GLU A 17 6.61 -2.04 4.42
CA GLU A 17 6.42 -1.09 5.53
C GLU A 17 5.95 -1.80 6.81
N LEU A 18 5.15 -2.86 6.71
CA LEU A 18 4.80 -3.70 7.87
C LEU A 18 6.03 -4.44 8.45
N GLY A 19 6.92 -4.92 7.58
CA GLY A 19 8.20 -5.50 8.00
C GLY A 19 9.10 -4.49 8.70
N LEU A 20 9.17 -3.25 8.20
CA LEU A 20 9.92 -2.18 8.84
C LEU A 20 9.28 -1.79 10.19
N ALA A 21 7.96 -1.67 10.26
CA ALA A 21 7.24 -1.36 11.50
C ALA A 21 7.44 -2.43 12.58
N SER A 22 7.57 -3.70 12.22
CA SER A 22 7.80 -4.79 13.17
C SER A 22 9.23 -4.80 13.71
N ALA A 23 10.21 -4.42 12.89
CA ALA A 23 11.63 -4.32 13.27
C ALA A 23 11.99 -3.00 13.98
N THR A 24 11.13 -1.98 13.91
CA THR A 24 11.40 -0.65 14.47
C THR A 24 11.06 -0.56 15.96
N LEU A 25 12.04 -0.18 16.78
CA LEU A 25 11.87 0.01 18.23
C LEU A 25 11.38 1.42 18.59
N ASP A 26 11.70 2.42 17.77
CA ASP A 26 11.24 3.80 17.98
C ASP A 26 9.73 3.92 17.70
N PRO A 27 8.90 4.31 18.69
CA PRO A 27 7.46 4.38 18.51
C PRO A 27 7.03 5.36 17.41
N ALA A 28 7.75 6.47 17.22
CA ALA A 28 7.41 7.47 16.22
C ALA A 28 7.68 6.95 14.80
N ALA A 29 8.87 6.38 14.56
CA ALA A 29 9.21 5.74 13.29
C ALA A 29 8.30 4.54 12.98
N LYS A 30 7.95 3.74 14.00
CA LYS A 30 6.96 2.66 13.84
C LYS A 30 5.61 3.18 13.37
N ALA A 31 5.11 4.26 13.97
CA ALA A 31 3.86 4.89 13.56
C ALA A 31 3.93 5.41 12.12
N ILE A 32 5.07 5.95 11.68
CA ILE A 32 5.28 6.38 10.29
C ILE A 32 5.14 5.19 9.33
N HIS A 33 5.83 4.08 9.59
CA HIS A 33 5.75 2.87 8.76
C HIS A 33 4.32 2.30 8.71
N LEU A 34 3.61 2.25 9.85
CA LEU A 34 2.21 1.80 9.88
C LEU A 34 1.30 2.73 9.06
N ASN A 35 1.48 4.04 9.14
CA ASN A 35 0.71 5.00 8.33
C ASN A 35 1.00 4.86 6.83
N LEU A 36 2.26 4.60 6.45
CA LEU A 36 2.63 4.33 5.07
C LEU A 36 2.00 3.02 4.57
N ALA A 37 2.03 1.96 5.36
CA ALA A 37 1.37 0.69 5.04
C ALA A 37 -0.13 0.89 4.82
N ALA A 38 -0.82 1.62 5.71
CA ALA A 38 -2.24 1.93 5.55
C ALA A 38 -2.52 2.72 4.26
N ARG A 39 -1.69 3.73 3.95
CA ARG A 39 -1.82 4.51 2.72
C ARG A 39 -1.67 3.65 1.46
N TYR A 40 -0.68 2.77 1.42
CA TYR A 40 -0.50 1.87 0.28
C TYR A 40 -1.63 0.84 0.17
N ALA A 41 -2.19 0.36 1.27
CA ALA A 41 -3.36 -0.51 1.26
C ALA A 41 -4.57 0.19 0.62
N THR A 42 -4.87 1.43 0.99
CA THR A 42 -5.94 2.22 0.37
C THR A 42 -5.71 2.46 -1.14
N LEU A 43 -4.45 2.72 -1.54
CA LEU A 43 -4.11 2.88 -2.96
C LEU A 43 -4.28 1.57 -3.76
N ARG A 44 -3.93 0.43 -3.14
CA ARG A 44 -4.17 -0.89 -3.71
C ARG A 44 -5.66 -1.15 -3.93
N GLU A 45 -6.49 -0.87 -2.93
CA GLU A 45 -7.95 -1.02 -3.04
C GLU A 45 -8.53 -0.18 -4.18
N ARG A 46 -8.04 1.05 -4.34
CA ARG A 46 -8.42 1.92 -5.47
C ARG A 46 -7.99 1.34 -6.81
N ALA A 47 -6.76 0.83 -6.91
CA ALA A 47 -6.26 0.19 -8.12
C ALA A 47 -7.11 -1.04 -8.50
N VAL A 48 -7.42 -1.91 -7.53
CA VAL A 48 -8.30 -3.07 -7.72
C VAL A 48 -9.70 -2.65 -8.17
N ARG A 49 -10.27 -1.61 -7.58
CA ARG A 49 -11.58 -1.09 -8.00
C ARG A 49 -11.56 -0.59 -9.45
N LEU A 50 -10.52 0.13 -9.85
CA LEU A 50 -10.37 0.61 -11.23
C LEU A 50 -10.17 -0.54 -12.24
N MET A 51 -9.57 -1.66 -11.83
CA MET A 51 -9.51 -2.86 -12.68
C MET A 51 -10.87 -3.54 -12.85
N ARG A 52 -11.68 -3.60 -11.78
CA ARG A 52 -13.01 -4.23 -11.83
C ARG A 52 -14.02 -3.41 -12.62
N ASP A 53 -13.96 -2.08 -12.51
CA ASP A 53 -14.92 -1.17 -13.12
C ASP A 53 -14.23 -0.09 -13.99
N PRO A 54 -13.62 -0.47 -15.13
CA PRO A 54 -12.86 0.44 -15.99
C PRO A 54 -13.73 1.51 -16.68
N SER A 55 -15.06 1.35 -16.68
CA SER A 55 -16.03 2.25 -17.34
C SER A 55 -16.34 3.54 -16.58
N THR A 56 -15.64 3.84 -15.48
CA THR A 56 -15.96 4.95 -14.56
C THR A 56 -15.06 6.18 -14.73
N VAL A 57 -14.55 6.45 -15.94
CA VAL A 57 -13.67 7.59 -16.24
C VAL A 57 -14.24 8.44 -17.36
#